data_AF-A0A1W7M3F8-F1
#
_entry.id   AF-A0A1W7M3F8-F1
#
_cell.length_a   1.000
_cell.length_b   1.000
_cell.length_c   1.000
_cell.angle_alpha   90.00
_cell.angle_beta   90.00
_cell.angle_gamma   90.00
#
_symmetry.space_group_name_H-M   'P 1'
#
loop_
_entity.id
_entity.type
_entity.pdbx_description
1 polymer ?
#
loop_
_entity_poly.entity_id
_entity_poly.type
_entity_poly.pdbx_seq_one_letter_code
_entity_poly.pdbx_strand_id
1 'polypeptide(L)'
;MSKWIFTTKNKGDVEIEWTDDDEAIVRTLATPPELIGSITFRHIEGADRYDEDHFVVTNMYLDGPKGRGDYIKQGIGQEIISSSPIPVTFHVDDGNRRDDGGHLTGDGPGFARKMVAKGLAHWEQGDE
;
A
#
# COMPACT_ATOMS: atom_id res chain seq x y z
N MET A 1 -9.30 5.27 -12.48
CA MET A 1 -9.85 5.54 -11.13
C MET A 1 -10.91 4.54 -10.68
N SER A 2 -10.72 3.90 -9.52
CA SER A 2 -11.72 3.05 -8.86
C SER A 2 -11.91 3.47 -7.40
N LYS A 3 -13.12 3.30 -6.86
CA LYS A 3 -13.48 3.85 -5.54
C LYS A 3 -14.48 2.96 -4.82
N TRP A 4 -14.23 2.67 -3.54
CA TRP A 4 -15.12 1.84 -2.74
C TRP A 4 -15.05 2.14 -1.25
N ILE A 5 -16.02 1.61 -0.51
CA ILE A 5 -16.09 1.71 0.94
C ILE A 5 -15.56 0.42 1.57
N PHE A 6 -14.71 0.57 2.57
CA PHE A 6 -14.20 -0.52 3.38
C PHE A 6 -14.57 -0.32 4.85
N THR A 7 -15.25 -1.31 5.43
CA THR A 7 -15.54 -1.32 6.86
C THR A 7 -14.32 -1.79 7.64
N THR A 8 -13.73 -0.88 8.39
CA THR A 8 -12.56 -1.19 9.22
C THR A 8 -12.92 -2.07 10.41
N LYS A 9 -11.91 -2.72 11.01
CA LYS A 9 -12.12 -3.60 12.18
C LYS A 9 -12.82 -2.88 13.35
N ASN A 10 -12.43 -1.64 13.68
CA ASN A 10 -12.97 -0.92 14.85
C ASN A 10 -13.14 0.60 14.67
N LYS A 11 -12.86 1.16 13.49
CA LYS A 11 -12.85 2.63 13.26
C LYS A 11 -14.01 3.11 12.39
N GLY A 12 -14.94 2.22 12.05
CA GLY A 12 -16.05 2.51 11.13
C GLY A 12 -15.62 2.41 9.67
N ASP A 13 -16.42 3.01 8.80
CA ASP A 13 -16.21 2.94 7.35
C ASP A 13 -15.21 3.99 6.89
N VAL A 14 -14.36 3.59 5.94
CA VAL A 14 -13.45 4.48 5.21
C VAL A 14 -13.68 4.34 3.72
N GLU A 15 -13.28 5.38 2.99
CA GLU A 15 -13.30 5.42 1.55
C GLU A 15 -11.89 5.16 1.03
N ILE A 16 -11.76 4.25 0.06
CA ILE A 16 -10.52 3.97 -0.65
C ILE A 16 -10.72 4.39 -2.10
N GLU A 17 -9.77 5.14 -2.65
CA GLU A 17 -9.75 5.61 -4.03
C GLU A 17 -8.40 5.26 -4.65
N TRP A 18 -8.41 4.45 -5.72
CA TRP A 18 -7.26 4.31 -6.61
C TRP A 18 -7.30 5.42 -7.65
N THR A 19 -6.27 6.26 -7.63
CA THR A 19 -6.06 7.36 -8.56
C THR A 19 -5.42 6.87 -9.86
N ASP A 20 -5.26 7.77 -10.82
CA ASP A 20 -4.52 7.48 -12.06
C ASP A 20 -2.99 7.70 -11.90
N ASP A 21 -2.53 8.11 -10.70
CA ASP A 21 -1.12 8.37 -10.37
C ASP A 21 -0.49 7.21 -9.57
N ASP A 22 -0.95 5.98 -9.82
CA ASP A 22 -0.50 4.78 -9.07
C ASP A 22 -0.56 4.96 -7.55
N GLU A 23 -1.63 5.61 -7.05
CA GLU A 23 -1.82 5.86 -5.62
C GLU A 23 -3.19 5.38 -5.15
N ALA A 24 -3.22 4.66 -4.03
CA ALA A 24 -4.43 4.37 -3.29
C ALA A 24 -4.56 5.33 -2.10
N ILE A 25 -5.52 6.24 -2.15
CA ILE A 25 -5.80 7.24 -1.12
C ILE A 25 -6.93 6.75 -0.20
N VAL A 26 -6.76 6.96 1.10
CA VAL A 26 -7.74 6.57 2.13
C VAL A 26 -8.29 7.80 2.84
N ARG A 27 -9.62 7.94 2.87
CA ARG A 27 -10.32 9.06 3.53
C ARG A 27 -11.40 8.61 4.50
N THR A 28 -11.71 9.44 5.49
CA THR A 28 -12.89 9.25 6.34
C THR A 28 -14.16 9.55 5.54
N LEU A 29 -15.30 8.99 5.98
CA LEU A 29 -16.63 9.38 5.49
C LEU A 29 -17.23 10.59 6.23
N ALA A 30 -16.39 11.36 6.95
CA ALA A 30 -16.83 12.58 7.59
C ALA A 30 -17.16 13.67 6.56
N THR A 31 -17.86 14.72 7.00
CA THR A 31 -18.12 15.91 6.18
C THR A 31 -17.45 17.12 6.84
N PRO A 32 -16.35 17.67 6.27
CA PRO A 32 -15.68 17.23 5.05
C PRO A 32 -14.87 15.92 5.24
N PRO A 33 -14.59 15.16 4.16
CA PRO A 33 -13.73 13.98 4.22
C PRO A 33 -12.31 14.38 4.65
N GLU A 34 -11.73 13.60 5.56
CA GLU A 34 -10.36 13.83 6.04
C GLU A 34 -9.42 12.75 5.48
N LEU A 35 -8.24 13.16 5.02
CA LEU A 35 -7.18 12.24 4.59
C LEU A 35 -6.67 11.43 5.78
N ILE A 36 -6.64 10.10 5.62
CA ILE A 36 -6.15 9.17 6.64
C ILE A 36 -4.74 8.70 6.28
N GLY A 37 -4.49 8.45 5.00
CA GLY A 37 -3.22 7.96 4.49
C GLY A 37 -3.29 7.59 3.03
N SER A 38 -2.19 7.07 2.51
CA SER A 38 -2.14 6.52 1.16
C SER A 38 -1.07 5.44 1.02
N ILE A 39 -1.15 4.69 -0.07
CA ILE A 39 -0.10 3.81 -0.58
C ILE A 39 0.22 4.27 -2.00
N THR A 40 1.48 4.63 -2.24
CA THR A 40 2.01 4.95 -3.56
C THR A 40 2.71 3.73 -4.13
N PHE A 41 2.43 3.45 -5.39
CA PHE A 41 2.99 2.36 -6.15
C PHE A 41 3.86 2.92 -7.28
N ARG A 42 4.76 2.08 -7.76
CA ARG A 42 5.43 2.26 -9.04
C ARG A 42 5.03 1.09 -9.91
N HIS A 43 4.41 1.36 -11.05
CA HIS A 43 4.15 0.33 -12.06
C HIS A 43 5.47 -0.10 -12.70
N ILE A 44 5.73 -1.41 -12.70
CA ILE A 44 6.81 -2.05 -13.43
C ILE A 44 6.16 -2.85 -14.56
N GLU A 45 6.47 -2.46 -15.80
CA GLU A 45 6.08 -3.22 -16.99
C GLU A 45 6.92 -4.50 -17.06
N GLY A 46 6.27 -5.63 -17.32
CA GLY A 46 6.95 -6.90 -17.52
C GLY A 46 7.86 -6.87 -18.75
N ALA A 47 9.10 -7.35 -18.61
CA ALA A 47 10.09 -7.29 -19.69
C ALA A 47 9.74 -8.17 -20.90
N ASP A 48 9.05 -9.30 -20.67
CA ASP A 48 8.59 -10.21 -21.71
C ASP A 48 7.40 -11.07 -21.24
N ARG A 49 7.00 -12.08 -22.03
CA ARG A 49 5.84 -12.95 -21.73
C ARG A 49 5.95 -13.78 -20.44
N TYR A 50 7.12 -13.84 -19.82
CA TYR A 50 7.39 -14.57 -18.59
C TYR A 50 7.50 -13.65 -17.37
N ASP A 51 7.52 -12.34 -17.59
CA ASP A 51 7.55 -11.33 -16.55
C ASP A 51 6.24 -10.55 -16.60
N GLU A 52 5.45 -10.65 -15.55
CA GLU A 52 4.14 -10.00 -15.50
C GLU A 52 4.30 -8.60 -14.91
N ASP A 53 3.51 -7.66 -15.44
CA ASP A 53 3.35 -6.35 -14.85
C ASP A 53 3.05 -6.45 -13.36
N HIS A 54 3.70 -5.61 -12.56
CA HIS A 54 3.47 -5.58 -11.12
C HIS A 54 3.64 -4.19 -10.56
N PHE A 55 3.10 -3.99 -9.37
CA PHE A 55 3.28 -2.76 -8.61
C PHE A 55 4.31 -2.95 -7.50
N VAL A 56 5.30 -2.06 -7.43
CA VAL A 56 6.20 -1.98 -6.28
C VAL A 56 5.68 -0.90 -5.33
N VAL A 57 5.45 -1.23 -4.06
CA VAL A 57 5.11 -0.21 -3.06
C VAL A 57 6.33 0.65 -2.77
N THR A 58 6.22 1.94 -3.08
CA THR A 58 7.29 2.91 -2.85
C THR A 58 7.07 3.66 -1.55
N ASN A 59 5.86 4.14 -1.28
CA ASN A 59 5.55 4.87 -0.06
C ASN A 59 4.23 4.39 0.54
N MET A 60 4.14 4.38 1.86
CA MET A 60 2.86 4.18 2.52
C MET A 60 2.84 4.81 3.91
N TYR A 61 1.69 5.36 4.28
CA TYR A 61 1.44 5.87 5.62
C TYR A 61 -0.05 5.77 5.95
N LEU A 62 -0.36 5.76 7.24
CA LEU A 62 -1.74 5.69 7.73
C LEU A 62 -1.87 6.44 9.06
N ASP A 63 -1.34 7.66 9.07
CA ASP A 63 -1.17 8.47 10.27
C ASP A 63 -2.50 9.04 10.79
N GLY A 64 -3.52 9.08 9.94
CA GLY A 64 -4.80 9.68 10.24
C GLY A 64 -4.73 11.22 10.29
N PRO A 65 -5.89 11.89 10.43
CA PRO A 65 -5.95 13.35 10.40
C PRO A 65 -5.16 14.04 11.53
N LYS A 66 -4.88 13.32 12.62
CA LYS A 66 -4.16 13.81 13.81
C LYS A 66 -2.70 13.37 13.88
N GLY A 67 -2.19 12.63 12.89
CA GLY A 67 -0.80 12.18 12.86
C GLY A 67 -0.45 11.11 13.90
N ARG A 68 -1.42 10.32 14.36
CA ARG A 68 -1.27 9.37 15.49
C ARG A 68 -1.24 7.90 15.09
N GLY A 69 -1.45 7.60 13.82
CA GLY A 69 -1.56 6.21 13.36
C GLY A 69 -2.85 5.53 13.82
N ASP A 70 -3.93 6.30 14.07
CA ASP A 70 -5.15 5.78 14.69
C ASP A 70 -5.83 4.66 13.86
N TYR A 71 -5.56 4.61 12.56
CA TYR A 71 -6.12 3.65 11.61
C TYR A 71 -5.18 2.48 11.28
N ILE A 72 -4.00 2.43 11.90
CA ILE A 72 -3.07 1.30 11.76
C ILE A 72 -3.70 0.01 12.29
N LYS A 73 -3.36 -1.12 11.65
CA LYS A 73 -3.84 -2.47 11.99
C LYS A 73 -5.36 -2.64 11.89
N GLN A 74 -6.05 -1.78 11.14
CA GLN A 74 -7.50 -1.87 10.93
C GLN A 74 -7.94 -2.63 9.66
N GLY A 75 -7.00 -3.21 8.91
CA GLY A 75 -7.28 -4.00 7.70
C GLY A 75 -7.15 -3.22 6.38
N ILE A 76 -7.09 -1.88 6.44
CA ILE A 76 -7.07 -0.99 5.27
C ILE A 76 -5.94 -1.32 4.29
N GLY A 77 -4.69 -1.38 4.76
CA GLY A 77 -3.57 -1.70 3.88
C GLY A 77 -3.71 -3.08 3.23
N GLN A 78 -4.23 -4.08 3.97
CA GLN A 78 -4.44 -5.41 3.40
C GLN A 78 -5.51 -5.39 2.30
N GLU A 79 -6.61 -4.66 2.52
CA GLU A 79 -7.68 -4.47 1.56
C GLU A 79 -7.17 -3.86 0.25
N ILE A 80 -6.36 -2.81 0.34
CA ILE A 80 -5.76 -2.15 -0.84
C ILE A 80 -4.92 -3.14 -1.64
N ILE A 81 -4.06 -3.91 -0.96
CA ILE A 81 -3.17 -4.88 -1.61
C ILE A 81 -3.98 -6.03 -2.25
N SER A 82 -4.98 -6.56 -1.54
CA SER A 82 -5.81 -7.66 -2.07
C SER A 82 -6.72 -7.26 -3.22
N SER A 83 -7.08 -5.98 -3.31
CA SER A 83 -7.93 -5.43 -4.36
C SER A 83 -7.12 -4.90 -5.54
N SER A 84 -5.79 -5.04 -5.52
CA SER A 84 -4.93 -4.64 -6.63
C SER A 84 -5.19 -5.52 -7.87
N PRO A 85 -5.24 -4.94 -9.09
CA PRO A 85 -5.52 -5.69 -10.30
C PRO A 85 -4.34 -6.53 -10.80
N ILE A 86 -3.14 -6.22 -10.34
CA ILE A 86 -1.90 -6.90 -10.70
C ILE A 86 -1.11 -7.25 -9.43
N PRO A 87 -0.14 -8.18 -9.49
CA PRO A 87 0.70 -8.52 -8.34
C PRO A 87 1.33 -7.29 -7.69
N VAL A 88 1.40 -7.31 -6.36
CA VAL A 88 2.09 -6.27 -5.60
C VAL A 88 3.36 -6.84 -4.99
N THR A 89 4.45 -6.08 -5.09
CA THR A 89 5.74 -6.38 -4.53
C THR A 89 6.17 -5.30 -3.54
N PHE A 90 7.09 -5.68 -2.66
CA PHE A 90 7.81 -4.78 -1.77
C PHE A 90 9.29 -4.96 -2.00
N HIS A 91 10.08 -3.88 -1.92
CA HIS A 91 11.53 -4.01 -1.87
C HIS A 91 11.95 -4.86 -0.67
N VAL A 92 12.99 -5.67 -0.88
CA VAL A 92 13.65 -6.38 0.23
C VAL A 92 14.23 -5.35 1.20
N ASP A 93 13.85 -5.48 2.48
CA ASP A 93 14.43 -4.73 3.58
C ASP A 93 15.84 -5.27 3.88
N ASP A 94 16.81 -4.84 3.07
CA ASP A 94 18.24 -5.19 3.17
C ASP A 94 19.02 -4.24 4.09
N GLY A 95 18.33 -3.30 4.76
CA GLY A 95 18.92 -2.28 5.61
C GLY A 95 19.57 -1.12 4.85
N ASN A 96 19.62 -1.16 3.51
CA ASN A 96 20.12 -0.06 2.71
C ASN A 96 18.99 0.93 2.41
N ARG A 97 19.32 2.22 2.49
CA ARG A 97 18.44 3.28 2.02
C ARG A 97 18.51 3.33 0.49
N ARG A 98 17.38 3.14 -0.17
CA ARG A 98 17.24 3.33 -1.62
C ARG A 98 16.69 4.73 -1.88
N ASP A 99 17.29 5.44 -2.83
CA ASP A 99 16.87 6.81 -3.20
C ASP A 99 15.60 6.83 -4.06
N ASP A 100 15.12 5.66 -4.48
CA ASP A 100 13.93 5.48 -5.31
C ASP A 100 12.62 5.61 -4.51
N GLY A 101 12.71 5.85 -3.21
CA GLY A 101 11.58 5.99 -2.31
C GLY A 101 11.12 4.68 -1.68
N GLY A 102 11.58 3.52 -2.15
CA GLY A 102 11.17 2.18 -1.75
C GLY A 102 11.46 1.74 -0.32
N HIS A 103 12.02 2.64 0.50
CA HIS A 103 12.35 2.35 1.88
C HIS A 103 11.15 2.59 2.79
N LEU A 104 10.47 1.49 3.15
CA LEU A 104 9.39 1.53 4.13
C LEU A 104 9.93 1.89 5.52
N THR A 105 9.26 2.82 6.20
CA THR A 105 9.60 3.23 7.57
C THR A 105 8.48 2.94 8.56
N GLY A 106 8.77 3.09 9.85
CA GLY A 106 7.79 2.85 10.92
C GLY A 106 7.24 1.42 10.91
N ASP A 107 5.92 1.29 10.80
CA ASP A 107 5.23 0.00 10.76
C ASP A 107 5.27 -0.67 9.36
N GLY A 108 5.80 0.01 8.34
CA GLY A 108 5.83 -0.44 6.94
C GLY A 108 6.55 -1.79 6.73
N PRO A 109 7.79 -2.00 7.21
CA PRO A 109 8.49 -3.28 7.04
C PRO A 109 7.77 -4.46 7.69
N GLY A 110 7.15 -4.23 8.85
CA GLY A 110 6.32 -5.23 9.54
C GLY A 110 5.06 -5.58 8.77
N PHE A 111 4.44 -4.58 8.12
CA PHE A 111 3.30 -4.76 7.24
C PHE A 111 3.67 -5.56 5.98
N ALA A 112 4.74 -5.19 5.28
CA ALA A 112 5.23 -5.90 4.09
C ALA A 112 5.49 -7.38 4.36
N ARG A 113 6.26 -7.69 5.43
CA ARG A 113 6.50 -9.08 5.87
C ARG A 113 5.21 -9.87 6.07
N LYS A 114 4.18 -9.23 6.64
CA LYS A 114 2.89 -9.87 6.89
C LYS A 114 2.09 -10.09 5.61
N MET A 115 2.14 -9.20 4.63
CA MET A 115 1.45 -9.39 3.34
C MET A 115 2.11 -10.52 2.54
N VAL A 116 3.44 -10.56 2.51
CA VAL A 116 4.19 -11.63 1.86
C VAL A 116 3.94 -12.98 2.52
N ALA A 117 3.98 -13.04 3.86
CA ALA A 117 3.69 -14.28 4.59
C ALA A 117 2.25 -14.79 4.41
N LYS A 118 1.33 -13.92 3.97
CA LYS A 118 -0.06 -14.28 3.62
C LYS A 118 -0.27 -14.66 2.16
N GLY A 119 0.76 -14.54 1.31
CA GLY A 119 0.64 -14.73 -0.12
C GLY A 119 -0.18 -13.63 -0.83
N LEU A 120 -0.29 -12.45 -0.22
CA LEU A 120 -0.96 -11.29 -0.81
C LEU A 120 0.01 -10.37 -1.59
N ALA A 121 1.31 -10.56 -1.40
CA ALA A 121 2.36 -9.81 -2.05
C ALA A 121 3.63 -10.67 -2.13
N HIS A 122 4.62 -10.18 -2.87
CA HIS A 122 5.94 -10.81 -2.99
C HIS A 122 7.06 -9.83 -2.62
N TRP A 123 8.26 -10.35 -2.37
CA TRP A 123 9.45 -9.51 -2.37
C TRP A 123 9.86 -9.28 -3.81
N GLU A 124 10.14 -8.04 -4.16
CA GLU A 124 10.78 -7.71 -5.42
C GLU A 124 12.17 -8.34 -5.41
N GLN A 125 12.48 -9.13 -6.45
CA GLN A 125 13.81 -9.66 -6.63
C GLN A 125 14.70 -8.49 -7.01
N GLY A 126 15.72 -8.21 -6.20
CA GLY A 126 16.75 -7.28 -6.63
C GLY A 126 17.48 -7.92 -7.81
N ASP A 127 17.59 -7.19 -8.92
CA ASP A 127 18.59 -7.53 -9.94
C ASP A 127 19.96 -7.50 -9.26
N GLU A 128 20.57 -8.68 -9.06
CA GLU A 128 21.99 -8.83 -8.72
C GLU A 128 22.88 -8.49 -9.92
#